data_AF-A0A941WXZ3-F1
#
_entry.id   AF-A0A941WXZ3-F1
#
_cell.length_a   1.000
_cell.length_b   1.000
_cell.length_c   1.000
_cell.angle_alpha   90.00
_cell.angle_beta   90.00
_cell.angle_gamma   90.00
#
_symmetry.space_group_name_H-M   'P 1'
#
loop_
_entity.id
_entity.type
_entity.pdbx_description
1 polymer ?
#
loop_
_entity_poly.entity_id
_entity_poly.type
_entity_poly.pdbx_seq_one_letter_code
_entity_poly.pdbx_strand_id
1 'polypeptide(L)'
;MKRIFLCLYFLLTLAAGLQAENLVEATYNLRNAYRSDSLKGNDWGQHYPYIAGVVQFYGFDIFGTQESFCDQLQDLKRTLPEYDYIGARRDDGKKAGDTQEKVNTAGNFPQEVFSDKYTAYTPSDHFPVI
;
A
#
# COMPACT_ATOMS: atom_id res chain seq x y z
N MET A 1 39.34 -36.50 4.47
CA MET A 1 38.16 -36.94 3.69
C MET A 1 36.83 -36.62 4.36
N LYS A 2 36.54 -37.07 5.60
CA LYS A 2 35.26 -36.79 6.30
C LYS A 2 34.88 -35.30 6.41
N ARG A 3 35.86 -34.42 6.68
CA ARG A 3 35.65 -32.96 6.73
C ARG A 3 35.23 -32.34 5.39
N ILE A 4 35.74 -32.88 4.28
CA ILE A 4 35.39 -32.43 2.93
C ILE A 4 33.94 -32.80 2.62
N PHE A 5 33.52 -34.03 2.95
CA PHE A 5 32.12 -34.45 2.81
C PHE A 5 31.17 -33.62 3.68
N LEU A 6 31.59 -33.23 4.88
CA LEU A 6 30.80 -32.37 5.76
C LEU A 6 30.65 -30.94 5.18
N CYS A 7 31.74 -30.37 4.66
CA CYS A 7 31.70 -29.08 3.97
C CYS A 7 30.81 -29.13 2.72
N LEU A 8 30.89 -30.19 1.93
CA LEU A 8 30.07 -30.37 0.73
C LEU A 8 28.59 -30.52 1.07
N TYR A 9 28.26 -31.29 2.12
CA TYR A 9 26.89 -31.42 2.60
C TYR A 9 26.31 -30.08 3.08
N PHE A 10 27.10 -29.31 3.84
CA PHE A 10 26.71 -27.98 4.29
C PHE A 10 26.48 -27.01 3.11
N LEU A 11 27.39 -26.99 2.14
CA LEU A 11 27.24 -26.20 0.90
C LEU A 11 25.99 -26.58 0.10
N LEU A 12 25.67 -27.88 0.03
CA LEU A 12 24.48 -28.38 -0.67
C LEU A 12 23.18 -27.89 0.01
N THR A 13 23.12 -27.92 1.35
CA THR A 13 21.95 -27.40 2.09
C THR A 13 21.79 -25.90 1.97
N LEU A 14 22.89 -25.15 1.89
CA LEU A 14 22.86 -23.69 1.73
C LEU A 14 22.32 -23.30 0.36
N ALA A 15 22.73 -24.01 -0.70
CA ALA A 15 22.27 -23.77 -2.06
C ALA A 15 20.77 -24.10 -2.24
N ALA A 16 20.26 -25.11 -1.55
CA ALA A 16 18.84 -25.50 -1.62
C ALA A 16 17.89 -24.51 -0.92
N GLY A 17 18.40 -23.67 -0.02
CA GLY A 17 17.61 -22.68 0.72
C GLY A 17 17.41 -21.34 0.01
N LEU A 18 18.08 -21.11 -1.13
CA LEU A 18 17.90 -19.90 -1.92
C LEU A 18 16.63 -20.00 -2.74
N GLN A 19 15.55 -19.38 -2.25
CA GLN A 19 14.32 -19.16 -3.01
C GLN A 19 14.24 -17.68 -3.36
N ALA A 20 13.90 -17.37 -4.62
CA ALA A 20 13.56 -16.02 -5.03
C ALA A 20 12.06 -15.81 -4.78
N GLU A 21 11.71 -14.86 -3.92
CA GLU A 21 10.33 -14.43 -3.76
C GLU A 21 9.98 -13.45 -4.88
N ASN A 22 8.82 -13.64 -5.51
CA ASN A 22 8.29 -12.66 -6.46
C ASN A 22 7.43 -11.68 -5.69
N LEU A 23 7.68 -10.39 -5.89
CA LEU A 23 6.88 -9.30 -5.33
C LEU A 23 6.12 -8.63 -6.46
N VAL A 24 4.80 -8.58 -6.36
CA VAL A 24 3.92 -7.86 -7.29
C VAL A 24 3.64 -6.47 -6.72
N GLU A 25 4.35 -5.48 -7.24
CA GLU A 25 4.20 -4.08 -6.84
C GLU A 25 3.44 -3.26 -7.87
N ALA A 26 2.71 -2.23 -7.41
CA ALA A 26 2.02 -1.29 -8.30
C ALA A 26 2.07 0.15 -7.77
N THR A 27 1.69 1.10 -8.61
CA THR A 27 1.32 2.46 -8.20
C THR A 27 0.07 2.89 -8.95
N TYR A 28 -0.87 3.50 -8.25
CA TYR A 28 -2.16 3.87 -8.80
C TYR A 28 -2.68 5.18 -8.18
N ASN A 29 -2.84 6.20 -9.01
CA ASN A 29 -3.54 7.41 -8.61
C ASN A 29 -5.06 7.13 -8.56
N LEU A 30 -5.63 7.19 -7.37
CA LEU A 30 -7.02 6.80 -7.12
C LEU A 30 -8.03 7.87 -7.53
N ARG A 31 -7.55 9.10 -7.75
CA ARG A 31 -8.34 10.32 -7.86
C ARG A 31 -9.11 10.65 -6.56
N ASN A 32 -8.94 11.87 -6.08
CA ASN A 32 -9.67 12.35 -4.90
C ASN A 32 -11.19 12.39 -5.14
N ALA A 33 -11.95 12.13 -4.09
CA ALA A 33 -13.41 12.16 -4.11
C ALA A 33 -13.96 13.60 -4.13
N TYR A 34 -13.65 14.38 -5.17
CA TYR A 34 -14.24 15.70 -5.34
C TYR A 34 -15.66 15.63 -5.89
N ARG A 35 -16.53 16.48 -5.31
CA ARG A 35 -17.92 16.65 -5.77
C ARG A 35 -18.05 16.96 -7.26
N SER A 36 -17.07 17.66 -7.86
CA SER A 36 -17.08 17.96 -9.29
C SER A 36 -17.03 16.71 -10.17
N ASP A 37 -16.41 15.64 -9.68
CA ASP A 37 -16.29 14.38 -10.42
C ASP A 37 -17.57 13.56 -10.26
N SER A 38 -18.17 13.55 -9.06
CA SER A 38 -19.51 13.00 -8.82
C SER A 38 -20.57 13.64 -9.73
N LEU A 39 -20.54 14.96 -9.91
CA LEU A 39 -21.47 15.68 -10.80
C LEU A 39 -21.32 15.29 -12.27
N LYS A 40 -20.18 14.71 -12.66
CA LYS A 40 -19.92 14.20 -14.02
C LYS A 40 -20.19 12.70 -14.15
N GLY A 41 -20.70 12.05 -13.10
CA GLY A 41 -20.94 10.60 -13.07
C GLY A 41 -19.69 9.75 -12.78
N ASN A 42 -18.59 10.38 -12.34
CA ASN A 42 -17.36 9.69 -11.94
C ASN A 42 -17.23 9.70 -10.42
N ASP A 43 -18.30 9.29 -9.72
CA ASP A 43 -18.33 9.31 -8.26
C ASP A 43 -17.40 8.24 -7.68
N TRP A 44 -16.70 8.58 -6.60
CA TRP A 44 -15.82 7.64 -5.89
C TRP A 44 -16.55 6.36 -5.48
N GLY A 45 -17.78 6.46 -4.98
CA GLY A 45 -18.57 5.31 -4.52
C GLY A 45 -18.86 4.30 -5.62
N GLN A 46 -18.84 4.74 -6.88
CA GLN A 46 -18.98 3.86 -8.05
C GLN A 46 -17.62 3.35 -8.54
N HIS A 47 -16.55 4.11 -8.34
CA HIS A 47 -15.22 3.85 -8.87
C HIS A 47 -14.40 2.90 -8.01
N TYR A 48 -14.43 3.05 -6.68
CA TYR A 48 -13.56 2.29 -5.78
C TYR A 48 -13.76 0.77 -5.81
N PRO A 49 -14.97 0.21 -6.03
CA PRO A 49 -15.13 -1.24 -6.13
C PRO A 49 -14.35 -1.83 -7.30
N TYR A 50 -14.22 -1.10 -8.41
CA TYR A 50 -13.41 -1.52 -9.55
C TYR A 50 -11.92 -1.43 -9.25
N ILE A 51 -11.48 -0.39 -8.54
CA ILE A 51 -10.09 -0.26 -8.08
C ILE A 51 -9.72 -1.46 -7.19
N ALA A 52 -10.57 -1.82 -6.22
CA ALA A 52 -10.36 -3.00 -5.38
C ALA A 52 -10.31 -4.28 -6.22
N GLY A 53 -11.18 -4.41 -7.22
CA GLY A 53 -11.15 -5.52 -8.18
C GLY A 53 -9.84 -5.61 -8.97
N VAL A 54 -9.23 -4.48 -9.35
CA VAL A 54 -7.90 -4.45 -10.00
C VAL A 54 -6.83 -4.96 -9.04
N VAL A 55 -6.83 -4.51 -7.79
CA VAL A 55 -5.87 -4.97 -6.76
C VAL A 55 -5.94 -6.49 -6.59
N GLN A 56 -7.16 -7.03 -6.44
CA GLN A 56 -7.38 -8.47 -6.26
C GLN A 56 -7.05 -9.28 -7.52
N PHE A 57 -7.41 -8.77 -8.70
CA PHE A 57 -7.18 -9.47 -9.97
C PHE A 57 -5.69 -9.64 -10.28
N TYR A 58 -4.90 -8.59 -10.07
CA TYR A 58 -3.45 -8.64 -10.29
C TYR A 58 -2.68 -9.20 -9.08
N GLY A 59 -3.33 -9.32 -7.92
CA GLY A 59 -2.73 -9.87 -6.71
C GLY A 59 -1.54 -9.05 -6.23
N PHE A 60 -1.72 -7.74 -6.10
CA PHE A 60 -0.64 -6.86 -5.64
C PHE A 60 -0.23 -7.24 -4.21
N ASP A 61 1.06 -7.44 -3.96
CA ASP A 61 1.58 -7.62 -2.60
C ASP A 61 1.72 -6.28 -1.88
N ILE A 62 2.00 -5.21 -2.64
CA ILE A 62 2.15 -3.84 -2.16
C ILE A 62 1.78 -2.85 -3.28
N PHE A 63 1.09 -1.75 -2.99
CA PHE A 63 0.78 -0.76 -4.02
C PHE A 63 0.73 0.70 -3.56
N GLY A 64 1.34 1.56 -4.37
CA GLY A 64 1.28 3.02 -4.31
C GLY A 64 -0.14 3.57 -4.47
N THR A 65 -0.69 4.42 -3.60
CA THR A 65 -1.96 5.15 -3.88
C THR A 65 -1.80 6.65 -3.83
N GLN A 66 -2.25 7.40 -4.85
CA GLN A 66 -2.21 8.88 -4.85
C GLN A 66 -3.61 9.52 -4.76
N GLU A 67 -3.66 10.81 -4.43
CA GLU A 67 -4.86 11.64 -4.35
C GLU A 67 -5.96 11.07 -3.43
N SER A 68 -5.62 10.29 -2.41
CA SER A 68 -6.62 9.61 -1.57
C SER A 68 -6.96 10.44 -0.32
N PHE A 69 -8.25 10.62 -0.03
CA PHE A 69 -8.70 11.10 1.28
C PHE A 69 -8.77 9.97 2.33
N CYS A 70 -8.84 10.33 3.62
CA CYS A 70 -9.03 9.37 4.74
C CYS A 70 -10.13 8.36 4.44
N ASP A 71 -11.29 8.88 4.06
CA ASP A 71 -12.51 8.09 3.91
C ASP A 71 -12.39 7.14 2.71
N GLN A 72 -11.68 7.54 1.65
CA GLN A 72 -11.39 6.70 0.48
C GLN A 72 -10.47 5.52 0.86
N LEU A 73 -9.45 5.76 1.68
CA LEU A 73 -8.57 4.68 2.16
C LEU A 73 -9.31 3.73 3.12
N GLN A 74 -10.22 4.25 3.95
CA GLN A 74 -11.08 3.40 4.79
C GLN A 74 -12.05 2.55 3.96
N ASP A 75 -12.59 3.09 2.86
CA ASP A 75 -13.41 2.34 1.91
C ASP A 75 -12.63 1.19 1.28
N LEU A 76 -11.39 1.44 0.85
CA LEU A 76 -10.51 0.40 0.32
C LEU A 76 -10.17 -0.64 1.38
N LYS A 77 -9.74 -0.25 2.60
CA LYS A 77 -9.42 -1.19 3.69
C LYS A 77 -10.62 -2.08 4.07
N ARG A 78 -11.83 -1.53 4.04
CA ARG A 78 -13.06 -2.31 4.29
C ARG A 78 -13.35 -3.31 3.17
N THR A 79 -12.97 -2.99 1.94
CA THR A 79 -13.21 -3.82 0.74
C THR A 79 -12.10 -4.84 0.51
N LEU A 80 -10.89 -4.53 0.97
CA LEU A 80 -9.66 -5.31 0.89
C LEU A 80 -9.18 -5.65 2.31
N PRO A 81 -9.90 -6.50 3.06
CA PRO A 81 -9.63 -6.75 4.47
C PRO A 81 -8.27 -7.43 4.73
N GLU A 82 -7.66 -8.02 3.71
CA GLU A 82 -6.32 -8.60 3.74
C GLU A 82 -5.18 -7.57 3.65
N TYR A 83 -5.49 -6.30 3.35
CA TYR A 83 -4.52 -5.22 3.24
C TYR A 83 -4.63 -4.25 4.43
N ASP A 84 -3.50 -3.64 4.80
CA ASP A 84 -3.48 -2.45 5.63
C ASP A 84 -2.84 -1.29 4.86
N TYR A 85 -2.73 -0.11 5.46
CA TYR A 85 -2.10 1.02 4.82
C TYR A 85 -1.27 1.85 5.79
N ILE A 86 -0.21 2.45 5.26
CA ILE A 86 0.69 3.31 5.99
C ILE A 86 0.65 4.72 5.37
N GLY A 87 0.42 5.75 6.18
CA GLY A 87 0.40 7.14 5.70
C GLY A 87 -0.06 8.14 6.75
N ALA A 88 0.42 9.39 6.65
CA ALA A 88 -0.08 10.53 7.42
C ALA A 88 -0.70 11.61 6.52
N ARG A 89 -1.51 12.52 7.09
CA ARG A 89 -2.06 13.67 6.34
C ARG A 89 -0.98 14.72 6.04
N ARG A 90 -1.05 15.44 4.90
CA ARG A 90 -0.12 16.56 4.59
C ARG A 90 -0.20 17.65 5.59
N ASP A 91 -1.46 17.99 5.81
CA ASP A 91 -1.78 19.32 6.23
C ASP A 91 -1.56 19.43 7.75
N ASP A 92 -1.50 18.29 8.46
CA ASP A 92 -1.26 18.22 9.90
C ASP A 92 -0.31 17.10 10.37
N GLY A 93 0.24 16.25 9.49
CA GLY A 93 1.17 15.18 9.84
C GLY A 93 0.57 14.08 10.75
N LYS A 94 -0.75 14.09 10.97
CA LYS A 94 -1.42 13.11 11.83
C LYS A 94 -1.52 11.76 11.13
N LYS A 95 -1.19 10.69 11.85
CA LYS A 95 -1.28 9.31 11.36
C LYS A 95 -2.73 8.97 11.01
N ALA A 96 -2.92 8.30 9.88
CA ALA A 96 -4.22 7.71 9.58
C ALA A 96 -4.51 6.60 10.60
N GLY A 97 -5.50 6.80 11.46
CA GLY A 97 -5.97 5.79 12.42
C GLY A 97 -6.10 6.28 13.86
N ASP A 98 -5.45 7.39 14.24
CA ASP A 98 -5.40 7.81 15.65
C ASP A 98 -6.63 8.58 16.17
N THR A 99 -7.63 8.86 15.32
CA THR A 99 -8.84 9.54 15.79
C THR A 99 -10.08 9.05 15.04
N GLN A 100 -11.05 8.49 15.78
CA GLN A 100 -12.47 8.41 15.39
C GLN A 100 -13.13 9.80 15.37
N GLU A 101 -12.36 10.86 15.17
CA GLU A 101 -12.86 12.21 15.10
C GLU A 101 -13.21 12.47 13.63
N LYS A 102 -14.45 12.89 13.37
CA LYS A 102 -14.90 13.37 12.05
C LYS A 102 -14.15 14.66 11.72
N VAL A 103 -12.87 14.55 11.37
CA VAL A 103 -12.03 15.68 10.99
C VAL A 103 -12.37 16.01 9.54
N ASN A 104 -13.14 17.10 9.37
CA ASN A 104 -13.50 17.75 8.10
C ASN A 104 -12.58 17.34 6.94
N THR A 105 -13.14 16.54 6.04
CA THR A 105 -12.50 15.79 4.96
C THR A 105 -12.11 16.70 3.79
N ALA A 106 -11.15 17.60 4.01
CA ALA A 106 -10.52 18.40 2.95
C ALA A 106 -8.99 18.31 2.98
N GLY A 107 -8.43 17.48 3.87
CA GLY A 107 -7.00 17.29 3.99
C GLY A 107 -6.52 16.22 3.00
N ASN A 108 -5.62 16.60 2.10
CA ASN A 108 -4.94 15.63 1.24
C ASN A 108 -3.97 14.80 2.11
N PHE A 109 -3.95 13.47 1.98
CA PHE A 109 -2.86 12.66 2.53
C PHE A 109 -1.57 12.98 1.81
N PRO A 110 -0.55 13.44 2.54
CA PRO A 110 0.69 12.68 2.67
C PRO A 110 1.57 12.94 3.91
N GLN A 111 2.23 11.87 4.37
CA GLN A 111 3.59 11.87 4.92
C GLN A 111 4.05 10.39 4.94
N GLU A 112 5.28 10.15 4.50
CA GLU A 112 5.90 8.82 4.47
C GLU A 112 5.90 8.21 5.88
N VAL A 113 5.44 6.97 6.00
CA VAL A 113 5.47 6.22 7.26
C VAL A 113 6.60 5.21 7.18
N PHE A 114 7.54 5.35 8.11
CA PHE A 114 8.70 4.48 8.23
C PHE A 114 8.30 3.16 8.89
N SER A 115 8.66 2.04 8.26
CA SER A 115 8.65 0.70 8.84
C SER A 115 10.08 0.34 9.28
N ASP A 116 10.23 -0.28 10.45
CA ASP A 116 11.54 -0.65 11.04
C ASP A 116 12.41 -1.55 10.13
N LYS A 117 11.82 -2.11 9.07
CA LYS A 117 12.50 -3.02 8.14
C LYS A 117 12.88 -2.38 6.79
N TYR A 118 12.22 -1.29 6.38
CA TYR A 118 12.48 -0.63 5.08
C TYR A 118 12.14 0.87 5.13
N THR A 119 13.09 1.72 4.69
CA THR A 119 12.82 3.13 4.36
C THR A 119 12.42 3.23 2.89
N ALA A 120 11.12 3.41 2.62
CA ALA A 120 10.66 3.78 1.29
C ALA A 120 10.98 5.25 1.04
N TYR A 121 11.82 5.55 0.06
CA TYR A 121 12.04 6.91 -0.43
C TYR A 121 11.17 7.12 -1.66
N THR A 122 10.23 8.08 -1.60
CA THR A 122 9.39 8.38 -2.75
C THR A 122 9.41 9.89 -3.08
N PRO A 123 9.58 10.28 -4.35
CA PRO A 123 9.47 11.67 -4.73
C PRO A 123 8.01 12.11 -4.65
N SER A 124 7.73 13.03 -3.72
CA SER A 124 6.60 13.98 -3.60
C SER A 124 5.17 13.44 -3.58
N ASP A 125 4.83 12.39 -4.34
CA ASP A 125 3.44 12.03 -4.65
C ASP A 125 3.25 10.51 -4.88
N HIS A 126 3.95 9.59 -4.19
CA HIS A 126 3.75 8.13 -4.35
C HIS A 126 3.69 7.44 -2.97
N PHE A 127 2.75 6.51 -2.69
CA PHE A 127 2.51 6.01 -1.30
C PHE A 127 2.22 4.51 -1.20
N PRO A 128 3.12 3.67 -0.66
CA PRO A 128 2.89 2.23 -0.56
C PRO A 128 1.75 1.86 0.44
N VAL A 129 0.85 1.00 0.01
CA VAL A 129 -0.16 0.24 0.75
C VAL A 129 0.37 -1.19 0.86
N ILE A 130 0.49 -1.73 2.06
CA ILE A 130 1.16 -3.00 2.38
C ILE A 130 0.20 -4.03 2.99
#